data_AF-A0A963HF37-F1
#
_entry.id   AF-A0A963HF37-F1
#
_cell.length_a   1.000
_cell.length_b   1.000
_cell.length_c   1.000
_cell.angle_alpha   90.00
_cell.angle_beta   90.00
_cell.angle_gamma   90.00
#
_symmetry.space_group_name_H-M   'P 1'
#
loop_
_entity.id
_entity.type
_entity.pdbx_description
1 polymer ?
#
loop_
_entity_poly.entity_id
_entity_poly.type
_entity_poly.pdbx_seq_one_letter_code
_entity_poly.pdbx_strand_id
1 'polypeptide(L)' 'MQRAPALLAEGQRRARAGDLVVDLAAVSAADSAALALILDWMRCARAAGHALVLRNPPAGLASLAALYDIDGLLPLERAA' A
#
# COMPACT_ATOMS: atom_id res chain seq x y z
N MET A 1 10.13 -18.38 -1.56
CA MET A 1 10.70 -17.28 -0.74
C MET A 1 10.87 -16.04 -1.62
N GLN A 2 9.84 -15.21 -1.75
CA GLN A 2 9.97 -13.92 -2.46
C GLN A 2 10.57 -12.90 -1.49
N ARG A 3 11.70 -12.27 -1.89
CA ARG A 3 12.39 -11.28 -1.07
C ARG A 3 11.65 -9.94 -1.18
N ALA A 4 11.32 -9.34 -0.03
CA ALA A 4 10.63 -8.05 0.09
C ALA A 4 11.17 -6.92 -0.84
N PRO A 5 12.48 -6.79 -1.11
CA PRO A 5 13.01 -5.74 -2.00
C PRO A 5 12.59 -5.86 -3.47
N ALA A 6 12.32 -7.07 -3.96
CA ALA A 6 11.93 -7.27 -5.35
C ALA A 6 10.46 -6.85 -5.60
N LEU A 7 9.58 -7.11 -4.64
CA LEU A 7 8.21 -6.60 -4.65
C LEU A 7 8.18 -5.07 -4.58
N LEU A 8 9.12 -4.47 -3.84
CA LEU A 8 9.24 -3.02 -3.73
C LEU A 8 9.52 -2.33 -5.06
N ALA A 9 10.57 -2.76 -5.75
CA ALA A 9 10.97 -2.15 -7.01
C ALA A 9 9.88 -2.32 -8.09
N GLU A 10 9.19 -3.47 -8.09
CA GLU A 10 8.07 -3.70 -9.00
C GLU A 10 6.85 -2.82 -8.67
N GLY A 11 6.47 -2.73 -7.39
CA GLY A 11 5.37 -1.86 -6.95
C GLY A 11 5.62 -0.40 -7.28
N GLN A 12 6.85 0.10 -7.07
CA GLN A 12 7.24 1.46 -7.44
C GLN A 12 7.16 1.70 -8.96
N ARG A 13 7.63 0.75 -9.78
CA ARG A 13 7.54 0.87 -11.24
C ARG A 13 6.08 0.94 -11.69
N ARG A 14 5.23 0.06 -11.18
CA ARG A 14 3.81 0.02 -11.53
C ARG A 14 3.08 1.27 -11.08
N ALA A 15 3.36 1.75 -9.86
CA ALA A 15 2.79 3.00 -9.32
C ALA A 15 3.15 4.23 -10.17
N ARG A 16 4.32 4.23 -10.83
CA ARG A 16 4.75 5.33 -11.73
C ARG A 16 4.21 5.20 -13.14
N ALA A 17 3.75 4.02 -13.55
CA ALA A 17 3.32 3.74 -14.92
C ALA A 17 1.83 3.98 -15.15
N GLY A 18 1.03 3.98 -14.08
CA GLY A 18 -0.41 4.19 -14.17
C GLY A 18 -1.10 3.99 -12.82
N ASP A 19 -2.42 4.05 -12.83
CA ASP A 19 -3.23 3.74 -11.67
C ASP A 19 -2.97 2.30 -11.19
N LEU A 20 -2.80 2.13 -9.88
CA LEU A 20 -2.39 0.88 -9.28
C LEU A 20 -3.39 0.42 -8.22
N VAL A 21 -3.96 -0.77 -8.41
CA VAL A 21 -4.71 -1.47 -7.35
C VAL A 21 -3.82 -2.55 -6.75
N VAL A 22 -3.67 -2.52 -5.43
CA VAL A 22 -2.92 -3.53 -4.67
C VAL A 22 -3.90 -4.35 -3.86
N ASP A 23 -4.07 -5.62 -4.23
CA ASP A 23 -4.88 -6.57 -3.47
C ASP A 23 -4.02 -7.25 -2.39
N LEU A 24 -4.41 -7.03 -1.14
CA LEU A 24 -3.73 -7.54 0.05
C LEU A 24 -4.44 -8.77 0.64
N ALA A 25 -5.38 -9.40 -0.07
CA ALA A 25 -6.12 -10.58 0.43
C ALA A 25 -5.21 -11.75 0.87
N ALA A 26 -4.05 -11.90 0.23
CA ALA A 26 -3.06 -12.93 0.57
C ALA A 26 -2.10 -12.51 1.70
N VAL A 27 -2.21 -11.28 2.20
CA VAL A 27 -1.34 -10.74 3.25
C VAL A 27 -2.01 -10.96 4.59
N SER A 28 -1.54 -11.96 5.34
CA SER A 28 -2.10 -12.32 6.64
C SER A 28 -1.67 -11.40 7.79
N ALA A 29 -0.53 -10.72 7.64
CA ALA A 29 -0.01 -9.78 8.63
C ALA A 29 0.76 -8.64 7.95
N ALA A 30 0.56 -7.42 8.46
CA ALA A 30 1.32 -6.24 8.07
C ALA A 30 2.02 -5.68 9.31
N ASP A 31 3.28 -5.27 9.14
CA ASP A 31 4.08 -4.59 10.15
C ASP A 31 4.38 -3.15 9.72
N SER A 32 5.20 -2.44 10.50
CA SER A 32 5.63 -1.07 10.18
C SER A 32 6.42 -0.98 8.87
N ALA A 33 7.15 -2.03 8.49
CA ALA A 33 7.85 -2.08 7.22
C ALA A 33 6.85 -2.14 6.06
N ALA A 34 5.86 -3.05 6.12
CA ALA A 34 4.81 -3.15 5.12
C ALA A 34 4.05 -1.83 4.92
N LEU A 35 3.73 -1.13 6.01
CA LEU A 35 3.11 0.19 5.96
C LEU A 35 4.01 1.22 5.25
N ALA A 36 5.30 1.26 5.58
CA ALA A 36 6.25 2.14 4.92
C ALA A 36 6.35 1.89 3.40
N LEU A 37 6.25 0.62 2.97
CA LEU A 37 6.26 0.28 1.54
C LEU A 37 5.04 0.84 0.81
N ILE A 38 3.86 0.69 1.42
CA ILE A 38 2.60 1.18 0.87
C ILE A 38 2.64 2.70 0.72
N LEU A 39 3.13 3.41 1.75
CA LEU A 39 3.29 4.86 1.71
C LEU A 39 4.28 5.30 0.61
N ASP A 40 5.37 4.56 0.41
CA ASP A 40 6.32 4.87 -0.65
C ASP A 40 5.72 4.69 -2.05
N TRP A 41 4.91 3.65 -2.26
CA TRP A 41 4.19 3.46 -3.52
C TRP A 41 3.13 4.55 -3.74
N MET A 42 2.40 4.94 -2.70
CA MET A 42 1.44 6.06 -2.77
C MET A 42 2.14 7.36 -3.15
N ARG A 43 3.31 7.62 -2.55
CA ARG A 43 4.14 8.79 -2.89
C ARG A 43 4.61 8.75 -4.34
N CYS A 44 5.04 7.59 -4.83
CA CYS A 44 5.45 7.41 -6.23
C CYS A 44 4.28 7.62 -7.21
N ALA A 45 3.10 7.05 -6.93
CA ALA A 45 1.90 7.23 -7.75
C ALA A 45 1.47 8.70 -7.77
N ARG A 46 1.36 9.34 -6.60
CA ARG A 46 1.01 10.76 -6.49
C ARG A 46 1.99 11.66 -7.22
N ALA A 47 3.30 11.39 -7.13
CA ALA A 47 4.32 12.15 -7.85
C ALA A 47 4.24 11.98 -9.37
N ALA A 48 3.71 10.85 -9.85
CA ALA A 48 3.46 10.59 -11.28
C ALA A 48 2.06 11.01 -11.74
N GLY A 49 1.19 11.51 -10.85
CA GLY A 49 -0.19 11.88 -11.16
C GLY A 49 -1.16 10.70 -11.25
N HIS A 50 -0.82 9.55 -10.67
CA HIS A 50 -1.62 8.34 -10.68
C HIS A 50 -2.29 8.07 -9.33
N ALA A 51 -3.39 7.34 -9.36
CA ALA A 51 -4.06 6.84 -8.16
C ALA A 51 -3.46 5.50 -7.71
N LEU A 52 -3.38 5.30 -6.40
CA LEU A 52 -3.11 4.00 -5.80
C LEU A 52 -4.27 3.64 -4.88
N VAL A 53 -4.78 2.42 -4.97
CA VAL A 53 -5.89 1.93 -4.15
C VAL A 53 -5.49 0.61 -3.50
N LEU A 54 -5.81 0.47 -2.21
CA LEU A 54 -5.58 -0.74 -1.43
C LEU A 54 -6.89 -1.51 -1.30
N ARG A 55 -6.89 -2.78 -1.73
CA ARG A 55 -8.03 -3.71 -1.64
C ARG A 55 -7.70 -4.81 -0.62
N ASN A 56 -8.71 -5.24 0.13
CA ASN A 56 -8.59 -6.26 1.19
C ASN A 56 -7.44 -6.00 2.19
N PRO A 57 -7.31 -4.78 2.76
CA PRO A 57 -6.24 -4.50 3.70
C PRO A 57 -6.35 -5.41 4.95
N PRO A 58 -5.24 -6.00 5.43
CA PRO A 58 -5.29 -6.77 6.67
C PRO A 58 -5.60 -5.83 7.84
N ALA A 59 -6.34 -6.33 8.84
CA ALA A 59 -6.75 -5.55 10.01
C ALA A 59 -5.57 -4.84 10.70
N GLY A 60 -4.41 -5.52 10.76
CA GLY A 60 -3.19 -4.94 11.32
C GLY A 60 -2.70 -3.68 10.60
N LEU A 61 -2.95 -3.52 9.30
CA LEU A 61 -2.57 -2.33 8.56
C LEU A 61 -3.40 -1.11 8.99
N ALA A 62 -4.71 -1.29 9.17
CA ALA A 62 -5.59 -0.23 9.68
C ALA A 62 -5.23 0.15 11.12
N SER A 63 -4.94 -0.84 11.98
CA SER A 63 -4.48 -0.59 13.34
C SER A 63 -3.15 0.16 13.39
N LEU A 64 -2.20 -0.17 12.51
CA LEU A 64 -0.94 0.55 12.40
C LEU A 64 -1.16 1.97 11.90
N ALA A 65 -1.99 2.17 10.87
CA ALA A 65 -2.29 3.50 10.36
C ALA A 65 -2.92 4.40 11.42
N ALA A 66 -3.85 3.86 12.21
CA ALA A 66 -4.43 4.57 13.35
C ALA A 66 -3.38 4.86 14.44
N LEU A 67 -2.48 3.93 14.75
CA LEU A 67 -1.39 4.13 15.72
C LEU A 67 -0.42 5.25 15.30
N TYR A 68 -0.25 5.45 13.99
CA TYR A 68 0.61 6.48 13.43
C TYR A 68 -0.16 7.78 13.05
N ASP A 69 -1.45 7.90 13.40
CA ASP A 69 -2.33 9.04 13.04
C ASP A 69 -2.36 9.35 11.52
N ILE A 70 -2.30 8.31 10.69
CA ILE A 70 -2.34 8.40 9.21
C ILE A 70 -3.47 7.60 8.58
N ASP A 71 -4.47 7.19 9.37
CA ASP A 71 -5.65 6.45 8.94
C ASP A 71 -6.40 7.14 7.78
N GLY A 72 -6.50 8.47 7.81
CA GLY A 72 -7.11 9.28 6.75
C GLY A 72 -6.29 9.44 5.46
N LEU A 73 -5.03 8.99 5.44
CA LEU A 73 -4.15 9.08 4.27
C LEU A 73 -4.21 7.82 3.40
N LEU A 74 -4.64 6.68 3.96
CA LEU A 74 -4.66 5.43 3.22
C LEU A 74 -5.82 5.39 2.21
N PRO A 75 -5.57 5.13 0.92
CA PRO A 75 -6.60 5.04 -0.11
C PRO A 75 -7.24 3.66 -0.08
N LEU A 76 -7.93 3.38 1.03
CA LEU A 76 -8.65 2.12 1.22
C LEU A 76 -9.86 2.11 0.29
N GLU A 77 -9.99 1.05 -0.50
CA GLU A 77 -11.26 0.80 -1.19
C GLU A 77 -12.33 0.63 -0.12
N ARG A 78 -13.31 1.54 -0.08
CA ARG A 78 -14.48 1.36 0.78
C ARG A 78 -15.18 0.08 0.32
N ALA A 79 -15.11 -0.97 1.13
CA ALA A 79 -16.01 -2.10 0.99
C ALA A 79 -17.44 -1.54 1.12
N ALA A 80 -18.19 -1.61 0.02
CA ALA A 80 -19.60 -1.24 -0.02
C ALA A 80 -20.44 -2.23 0.80
#